data_AF-A0A9N8PZW9-F1
#
_entry.id   AF-A0A9N8PZW9-F1
#
_cell.length_a   1.000
_cell.length_b   1.000
_cell.length_c   1.000
_cell.angle_alpha   90.00
_cell.angle_beta   90.00
_cell.angle_gamma   90.00
#
_symmetry.space_group_name_H-M   'P 1'
#
loop_
_entity.id
_entity.type
_entity.pdbx_description
1 polymer ?
#
loop_
_entity_poly.entity_id
_entity_poly.type
_entity_poly.pdbx_seq_one_letter_code
_entity_poly.pdbx_strand_id
1 'polypeptide(L)'
;MSMPAYEPGPEHFQQFPSNRIIVIHPGSHYVRIGRASDLLPVKQLHCIARKRRPGGKIYRDSFIPPSVPKTKELIEELEECRLQISHTLQSCVQSNGARRYATPPQQIAAFNRRSLPECVNDGDPWPQVQCDIIIGDLVLDIDPELPYNIHFPYRRGDFNIHTEVGGSISSVLNDLYTIWSSIIEYKLGIPLMELVKYRCVLLIPDLYSRGHLKYLMSLLLKDLGFGHCFFVQESVGATFGAGIGSACVVDIGDQKTAISCVEDGISHKTTRLRMDYGAGDVCQALSWMFHKSAFPYKNWNENIPRDVILMRNLYENFCHVNLDVCGPQEKTFFVDHPGDVINKYTLQVGDECIISPLSMFYTDLLKITGSKSTKIQNRQPSDPEDPFDAEFLRETGRKRETADPSANESQQFEATNEAQPATNPDEDIVVDTLEGGPGDVVSLAPGQVLALDAAILQSIDRCPNEELKRKMYSNILIVGGGVKVHGLNLWLQNRLALQIPYTYKTEQLEIVTSPKDIDPASTVWKGAAVMSCLESAIELWINQSEWNRFGLRILRERAPFIW
;
A
#
# COMPACT_ATOMS: atom_id res chain seq x y z
N MET A 1 -43.93 30.32 45.59
CA MET A 1 -42.73 30.58 44.79
C MET A 1 -42.18 29.24 44.34
N SER A 2 -42.55 28.82 43.14
CA SER A 2 -42.03 27.62 42.48
C SER A 2 -40.62 27.91 41.98
N MET A 3 -39.63 27.14 42.43
CA MET A 3 -38.30 27.17 41.83
C MET A 3 -38.38 26.72 40.37
N PRO A 4 -37.70 27.41 39.44
CA PRO A 4 -37.67 26.96 38.06
C PRO A 4 -36.90 25.65 37.97
N ALA A 5 -37.44 24.70 37.20
CA ALA A 5 -36.78 23.47 36.85
C ALA A 5 -35.49 23.79 36.08
N TYR A 6 -34.40 23.16 36.50
CA TYR A 6 -33.11 23.20 35.82
C TYR A 6 -33.29 22.54 34.44
N GLU A 7 -33.27 23.34 33.37
CA GLU A 7 -33.11 22.80 32.02
C GLU A 7 -31.74 22.12 31.94
N PRO A 8 -31.65 20.84 31.53
CA PRO A 8 -30.36 20.25 31.24
C PRO A 8 -29.73 21.02 30.07
N GLY A 9 -28.49 21.47 30.26
CA GLY A 9 -27.70 22.16 29.23
C GLY A 9 -27.50 21.31 27.97
N PRO A 10 -26.83 21.86 26.94
CA PRO A 10 -26.70 21.22 25.63
C PRO A 10 -26.13 19.81 25.79
N GLU A 11 -26.74 18.85 25.08
CA GLU A 11 -26.40 17.43 25.13
C GLU A 11 -24.89 17.24 25.16
N HIS A 12 -24.39 16.64 26.25
CA HIS A 12 -23.00 16.18 26.29
C HIS A 12 -22.80 15.20 25.14
N PHE A 13 -22.10 15.65 24.09
CA PHE A 13 -21.72 14.81 22.95
C PHE A 13 -20.97 13.57 23.45
N GLN A 14 -21.63 12.42 23.43
CA GLN A 14 -21.00 11.18 23.83
C GLN A 14 -20.29 10.56 22.63
N GLN A 15 -18.99 10.84 22.54
CA GLN A 15 -18.09 10.23 21.57
C GLN A 15 -18.22 8.70 21.60
N PHE A 16 -18.32 8.08 20.42
CA PHE A 16 -18.46 6.62 20.35
C PHE A 16 -17.21 5.94 20.94
N PRO A 17 -17.34 4.93 21.82
CA PRO A 17 -16.20 4.33 22.49
C PRO A 17 -15.17 3.76 21.52
N SER A 18 -13.91 4.19 21.62
CA SER A 18 -12.82 3.75 20.73
C SER A 18 -12.53 2.24 20.81
N ASN A 19 -12.83 1.60 21.95
CA ASN A 19 -12.74 0.14 22.11
C ASN A 19 -13.84 -0.63 21.36
N ARG A 20 -14.81 0.06 20.75
CA ARG A 20 -15.85 -0.48 19.87
C ARG A 20 -15.70 -0.03 18.40
N ILE A 21 -14.58 0.59 18.06
CA ILE A 21 -14.23 0.92 16.68
C ILE A 21 -13.15 -0.07 16.25
N ILE A 22 -13.39 -0.84 15.20
CA ILE A 22 -12.42 -1.73 14.57
C ILE A 22 -11.80 -1.04 13.37
N VAL A 23 -10.49 -1.03 13.27
CA VAL A 23 -9.75 -0.47 12.14
C VAL A 23 -9.13 -1.63 11.36
N ILE A 24 -9.43 -1.72 10.07
CA ILE A 24 -8.91 -2.73 9.14
C ILE A 24 -7.99 -2.04 8.14
N HIS A 25 -6.73 -2.46 8.07
CA HIS A 25 -5.76 -2.03 7.07
C HIS A 25 -5.27 -3.24 6.25
N PRO A 26 -5.90 -3.50 5.09
CA PRO A 26 -5.48 -4.59 4.22
C PRO A 26 -4.17 -4.23 3.49
N GLY A 27 -3.31 -5.22 3.31
CA GLY A 27 -2.11 -5.11 2.49
C GLY A 27 -1.87 -6.38 1.68
N SER A 28 -0.98 -6.31 0.68
CA SER A 28 -0.71 -7.46 -0.20
C SER A 28 -0.04 -8.64 0.50
N HIS A 29 0.69 -8.40 1.59
CA HIS A 29 1.39 -9.45 2.33
C HIS A 29 0.85 -9.60 3.76
N TYR A 30 0.61 -8.50 4.47
CA TYR A 30 0.05 -8.50 5.82
C TYR A 30 -1.22 -7.65 5.88
N VAL A 31 -2.20 -8.11 6.65
CA VAL A 31 -3.36 -7.32 7.09
C VAL A 31 -3.14 -6.90 8.54
N ARG A 32 -3.60 -5.70 8.90
CA ARG A 32 -3.59 -5.19 10.27
C ARG A 32 -5.02 -4.91 10.73
N ILE A 33 -5.44 -5.54 11.81
CA ILE A 33 -6.78 -5.36 12.38
C ILE A 33 -6.68 -5.17 13.89
N GLY A 34 -7.40 -4.21 14.45
CA GLY A 34 -7.45 -3.98 15.89
C GLY A 34 -8.53 -2.99 16.27
N ARG A 35 -8.71 -2.77 17.57
CA ARG A 35 -9.58 -1.69 18.07
C ARG A 35 -8.85 -0.36 17.95
N ALA A 36 -9.57 0.74 17.78
CA ALA A 36 -8.98 2.07 17.77
C ALA A 36 -8.30 2.43 19.11
N SER A 37 -8.68 1.75 20.21
CA SER A 37 -8.02 1.86 21.52
C SER A 37 -6.73 1.03 21.67
N ASP A 38 -6.44 0.11 20.75
CA ASP A 38 -5.30 -0.79 20.89
C ASP A 38 -3.98 -0.06 20.57
N LEU A 39 -2.92 -0.37 21.32
CA LEU A 39 -1.59 0.23 21.11
C LEU A 39 -0.98 -0.17 19.76
N LEU A 40 -1.19 -1.43 19.36
CA LEU A 40 -0.72 -2.02 18.12
C LEU A 40 -1.83 -2.91 17.54
N PRO A 41 -2.01 -2.92 16.21
CA PRO A 41 -2.93 -3.85 15.58
C PRO A 41 -2.40 -5.28 15.63
N VAL A 42 -3.31 -6.25 15.51
CA VAL A 42 -2.95 -7.62 15.13
C VAL A 42 -2.44 -7.58 13.69
N LYS A 43 -1.16 -7.91 13.51
CA LYS A 43 -0.54 -8.13 12.19
C LYS A 43 -0.64 -9.62 11.87
N GLN A 44 -1.24 -9.95 10.72
CA GLN A 44 -1.40 -11.34 10.27
C GLN A 44 -1.05 -11.44 8.79
N LEU A 45 -0.35 -12.50 8.35
CA LEU A 45 -0.18 -12.78 6.92
C LEU A 45 -1.56 -12.75 6.22
N HIS A 46 -1.70 -12.00 5.14
CA HIS A 46 -2.97 -11.83 4.43
C HIS A 46 -3.20 -12.96 3.44
N CYS A 47 -3.15 -14.19 3.95
CA CYS A 47 -3.15 -15.41 3.18
C CYS A 47 -4.12 -16.42 3.78
N ILE A 48 -4.69 -17.24 2.90
CA ILE A 48 -5.56 -18.35 3.26
C ILE A 48 -5.20 -19.57 2.42
N ALA A 49 -5.16 -20.73 3.06
CA ALA A 49 -5.10 -22.01 2.39
C ALA A 49 -6.46 -22.69 2.46
N ARG A 50 -6.98 -23.12 1.32
CA ARG A 50 -8.25 -23.86 1.20
C ARG A 50 -7.99 -25.27 0.70
N LYS A 51 -8.57 -26.26 1.38
CA LYS A 51 -8.45 -27.65 0.99
C LYS A 51 -9.11 -27.86 -0.36
N ARG A 52 -8.34 -28.44 -1.28
CA ARG A 52 -8.73 -28.76 -2.63
C ARG A 52 -9.65 -29.98 -2.62
N ARG A 53 -10.74 -29.90 -3.38
CA ARG A 53 -11.60 -31.06 -3.62
C ARG A 53 -10.86 -32.13 -4.44
N PRO A 54 -11.21 -33.42 -4.30
CA PRO A 54 -10.63 -34.48 -5.13
C PRO A 54 -10.73 -34.14 -6.63
N GLY A 55 -9.61 -34.25 -7.36
CA GLY A 55 -9.53 -33.92 -8.78
C GLY A 55 -9.53 -32.42 -9.12
N GLY A 56 -9.52 -31.52 -8.11
CA GLY A 56 -9.41 -30.08 -8.34
C GLY A 56 -8.04 -29.67 -8.90
N LYS A 57 -7.98 -28.51 -9.58
CA LYS A 57 -6.72 -27.92 -10.04
C LYS A 57 -5.89 -27.42 -8.87
N ILE A 58 -4.57 -27.65 -8.95
CA ILE A 58 -3.59 -27.12 -8.00
C ILE A 58 -3.35 -25.66 -8.34
N TYR A 59 -3.45 -24.79 -7.33
CA TYR A 59 -3.13 -23.37 -7.47
C TYR A 59 -2.51 -22.84 -6.19
N ARG A 60 -1.44 -22.06 -6.31
CA ARG A 60 -0.76 -21.42 -5.18
C ARG A 60 -0.30 -20.04 -5.62
N ASP A 61 -0.88 -19.00 -5.03
CA ASP A 61 -0.34 -17.65 -5.14
C ASP A 61 1.08 -17.59 -4.55
N SER A 62 1.93 -16.79 -5.18
CA SER A 62 3.33 -16.60 -4.75
C SER A 62 3.42 -15.73 -3.49
N PHE A 63 4.26 -16.13 -2.53
CA PHE A 63 4.52 -15.38 -1.28
C PHE A 63 5.41 -14.14 -1.47
N ILE A 64 6.06 -14.06 -2.62
CA ILE A 64 6.95 -12.98 -3.06
C ILE A 64 6.66 -12.73 -4.55
N PRO A 65 6.88 -11.52 -5.09
CA PRO A 65 6.85 -11.30 -6.52
C PRO A 65 7.74 -12.35 -7.23
N PRO A 66 7.19 -13.15 -8.15
CA PRO A 66 7.93 -14.28 -8.73
C PRO A 66 9.06 -13.78 -9.63
N SER A 67 10.20 -14.47 -9.59
CA SER A 67 11.29 -14.19 -10.52
C SER A 67 10.92 -14.59 -11.95
N VAL A 68 11.31 -13.78 -12.93
CA VAL A 68 11.13 -14.13 -14.35
C VAL A 68 12.26 -15.06 -14.81
N PRO A 69 12.07 -15.81 -15.91
CA PRO A 69 13.14 -16.58 -16.53
C PRO A 69 14.36 -15.69 -16.81
N LYS A 70 15.52 -16.12 -16.30
CA LYS A 70 16.78 -15.37 -16.37
C LYS A 70 17.43 -15.56 -17.73
N THR A 71 16.89 -14.90 -18.76
CA THR A 71 17.49 -14.89 -20.10
C THR A 71 18.86 -14.21 -20.06
N LYS A 72 19.68 -14.44 -21.09
CA LYS A 72 21.03 -13.87 -21.15
C LYS A 72 20.97 -12.33 -21.17
N GLU A 73 20.02 -11.77 -21.93
CA GLU A 73 19.81 -10.34 -22.08
C GLU A 73 19.41 -9.70 -20.75
N LEU A 74 18.49 -10.33 -20.01
CA LEU A 74 18.09 -9.84 -18.70
C LEU A 74 19.28 -9.88 -17.71
N ILE A 75 20.07 -10.94 -17.72
CA ILE A 75 21.24 -11.03 -16.83
C ILE A 75 22.29 -9.97 -17.17
N GLU A 76 22.52 -9.67 -18.44
CA GLU A 76 23.43 -8.60 -18.87
C GLU A 76 22.92 -7.23 -18.37
N GLU A 77 21.64 -6.93 -18.57
CA GLU A 77 21.02 -5.68 -18.09
C GLU A 77 21.09 -5.52 -16.56
N LEU A 78 20.79 -6.59 -15.81
CA LEU A 78 20.90 -6.59 -14.36
C LEU A 78 22.34 -6.37 -13.89
N GLU A 79 23.33 -6.97 -14.57
CA GLU A 79 24.75 -6.76 -14.25
C GLU A 79 25.24 -5.35 -14.56
N GLU A 80 24.84 -4.78 -15.70
CA GLU A 80 25.16 -3.40 -16.06
C GLU A 80 24.61 -2.43 -15.01
N CYS A 81 23.34 -2.60 -14.61
CA CYS A 81 22.73 -1.80 -13.56
C CYS A 81 23.45 -1.97 -12.22
N ARG A 82 23.76 -3.21 -11.81
CA ARG A 82 24.51 -3.50 -10.58
C ARG A 82 25.88 -2.81 -10.57
N LEU A 83 26.61 -2.85 -11.69
CA LEU A 83 27.91 -2.20 -11.85
C LEU A 83 27.79 -0.67 -11.85
N GLN A 84 26.76 -0.10 -12.49
CA GLN A 84 26.49 1.34 -12.44
C GLN A 84 26.30 1.83 -11.00
N ILE A 85 25.54 1.10 -10.18
CA ILE A 85 25.34 1.42 -8.77
C ILE A 85 26.66 1.30 -8.02
N SER A 86 27.42 0.21 -8.25
CA SER A 86 28.73 0.01 -7.64
C SER A 86 29.71 1.15 -7.94
N HIS A 87 29.76 1.64 -9.19
CA HIS A 87 30.60 2.78 -9.57
C HIS A 87 30.14 4.08 -8.93
N THR A 88 28.82 4.28 -8.83
CA THR A 88 28.26 5.43 -8.12
C THR A 88 28.72 5.42 -6.67
N LEU A 89 28.58 4.28 -5.98
CA LEU A 89 28.99 4.10 -4.59
C LEU A 89 30.50 4.33 -4.39
N GLN A 90 31.35 3.87 -5.30
CA GLN A 90 32.80 4.11 -5.26
C GLN A 90 33.21 5.57 -5.43
N SER A 91 32.35 6.39 -6.06
CA SER A 91 32.60 7.82 -6.18
C SER A 91 32.22 8.60 -4.91
N CYS A 92 31.42 7.99 -4.03
CA CYS A 92 31.06 8.55 -2.74
C CYS A 92 32.22 8.50 -1.73
N VAL A 93 32.18 9.46 -0.79
CA VAL A 93 33.14 9.60 0.31
C VAL A 93 32.48 9.13 1.60
N GLN A 94 33.24 8.41 2.42
CA GLN A 94 32.85 7.98 3.76
C GLN A 94 32.96 9.15 4.74
N SER A 95 32.34 9.04 5.91
CA SER A 95 32.36 10.05 6.96
C SER A 95 33.79 10.39 7.45
N ASN A 96 34.75 9.46 7.29
CA ASN A 96 36.16 9.66 7.61
C ASN A 96 36.97 10.37 6.49
N GLY A 97 36.34 10.77 5.38
CA GLY A 97 36.99 11.42 4.24
C GLY A 97 37.63 10.47 3.23
N ALA A 98 37.67 9.15 3.49
CA ALA A 98 38.16 8.17 2.54
C ALA A 98 37.14 7.88 1.44
N ARG A 99 37.61 7.51 0.25
CA ARG A 99 36.72 7.01 -0.80
C ARG A 99 36.23 5.62 -0.45
N ARG A 100 34.94 5.36 -0.68
CA ARG A 100 34.39 4.02 -0.55
C ARG A 100 35.00 3.10 -1.62
N TYR A 101 35.40 1.89 -1.22
CA TYR A 101 35.84 0.85 -2.14
C TYR A 101 34.74 -0.22 -2.29
N ALA A 102 34.73 -0.92 -3.44
CA ALA A 102 33.74 -1.96 -3.68
C ALA A 102 34.14 -3.29 -3.06
N THR A 103 33.14 -4.08 -2.67
CA THR A 103 33.25 -5.46 -2.22
C THR A 103 32.52 -6.36 -3.21
N PRO A 104 33.19 -6.80 -4.30
CA PRO A 104 32.56 -7.57 -5.35
C PRO A 104 32.17 -8.98 -4.87
N PRO A 105 31.13 -9.61 -5.45
CA PRO A 105 30.66 -10.94 -5.05
C PRO A 105 31.75 -12.02 -5.05
N GLN A 106 32.70 -11.95 -5.99
CA GLN A 106 33.80 -12.92 -6.12
C GLN A 106 34.72 -12.93 -4.89
N GLN A 107 34.88 -11.79 -4.21
CA GLN A 107 35.75 -11.66 -3.04
C GLN A 107 35.22 -12.47 -1.85
N ILE A 108 33.90 -12.45 -1.64
CA ILE A 108 33.22 -13.11 -0.51
C ILE A 108 32.74 -14.53 -0.85
N ALA A 109 32.57 -14.85 -2.15
CA ALA A 109 32.09 -16.15 -2.60
C ALA A 109 32.96 -17.33 -2.15
N ALA A 110 34.28 -17.12 -2.00
CA ALA A 110 35.19 -18.17 -1.54
C ALA A 110 34.98 -18.54 -0.06
N PHE A 111 34.60 -17.59 0.78
CA PHE A 111 34.18 -17.86 2.17
C PHE A 111 32.82 -18.56 2.17
N ASN A 112 31.83 -17.99 1.48
CA ASN A 112 30.46 -18.50 1.47
C ASN A 112 30.34 -19.93 0.92
N ARG A 113 31.13 -20.29 -0.09
CA ARG A 113 31.17 -21.66 -0.63
C ARG A 113 31.69 -22.69 0.38
N ARG A 114 32.56 -22.28 1.32
CA ARG A 114 33.14 -23.15 2.34
C ARG A 114 32.33 -23.15 3.64
N SER A 115 31.38 -22.24 3.79
CA SER A 115 30.50 -22.21 4.95
C SER A 115 29.56 -23.41 4.92
N LEU A 116 29.59 -24.18 6.01
CA LEU A 116 28.76 -25.35 6.21
C LEU A 116 27.69 -25.05 7.27
N PRO A 117 26.50 -25.66 7.18
CA PRO A 117 25.49 -25.53 8.22
C PRO A 117 25.99 -26.12 9.55
N GLU A 118 25.69 -25.41 10.63
CA GLU A 118 25.82 -25.88 12.01
C GLU A 118 24.43 -26.34 12.48
N CYS A 119 24.26 -27.64 12.74
CA CYS A 119 23.02 -28.15 13.32
C CYS A 119 22.90 -27.63 14.77
N VAL A 120 21.80 -26.92 15.06
CA VAL A 120 21.56 -26.32 16.38
C VAL A 120 20.63 -27.19 17.21
N ASN A 121 19.48 -27.55 16.66
CA ASN A 121 18.43 -28.34 17.29
C ASN A 121 17.64 -29.12 16.22
N ASP A 122 16.88 -30.12 16.64
CA ASP A 122 15.83 -30.70 15.80
C ASP A 122 14.72 -29.66 15.59
N GLY A 123 14.19 -29.55 14.38
CA GLY A 123 13.03 -28.71 14.09
C GLY A 123 11.75 -29.37 14.55
N ASP A 124 10.72 -28.54 14.72
CA ASP A 124 9.41 -29.02 15.12
C ASP A 124 8.81 -29.94 14.03
N PRO A 125 8.09 -31.01 14.38
CA PRO A 125 7.41 -31.82 13.38
C PRO A 125 6.34 -31.00 12.65
N TRP A 126 6.02 -31.40 11.42
CA TRP A 126 4.90 -30.81 10.68
C TRP A 126 3.61 -30.80 11.52
N PRO A 127 2.94 -29.65 11.64
CA PRO A 127 1.66 -29.57 12.33
C PRO A 127 0.64 -30.52 11.71
N GLN A 128 -0.09 -31.26 12.55
CA GLN A 128 -1.19 -32.11 12.08
C GLN A 128 -2.40 -31.23 11.71
N VAL A 129 -2.61 -31.01 10.41
CA VAL A 129 -3.70 -30.17 9.92
C VAL A 129 -4.89 -31.01 9.43
N GLN A 130 -6.04 -30.84 10.08
CA GLN A 130 -7.28 -31.58 9.74
C GLN A 130 -8.43 -30.68 9.28
N CYS A 131 -8.25 -29.36 9.27
CA CYS A 131 -9.28 -28.39 8.90
C CYS A 131 -9.25 -28.06 7.40
N ASP A 132 -10.40 -27.71 6.83
CA ASP A 132 -10.48 -27.39 5.39
C ASP A 132 -9.94 -25.99 5.06
N ILE A 133 -9.73 -25.15 6.06
CA ILE A 133 -9.30 -23.75 5.93
C ILE A 133 -8.20 -23.46 6.95
N ILE A 134 -7.12 -22.85 6.50
CA ILE A 134 -5.98 -22.42 7.32
C ILE A 134 -5.69 -20.97 6.96
N ILE A 135 -5.48 -20.12 7.96
CA ILE A 135 -5.42 -18.66 7.77
C ILE A 135 -4.12 -18.13 8.36
N GLY A 136 -3.55 -17.13 7.69
CA GLY A 136 -2.47 -16.35 8.26
C GLY A 136 -1.15 -17.10 8.33
N ASP A 137 -0.41 -16.89 9.41
CA ASP A 137 0.96 -17.37 9.54
C ASP A 137 1.02 -18.91 9.61
N LEU A 138 -0.08 -19.55 10.01
CA LEU A 138 -0.23 -21.01 9.99
C LEU A 138 -0.10 -21.60 8.57
N VAL A 139 -0.32 -20.79 7.53
CA VAL A 139 -0.13 -21.22 6.14
C VAL A 139 1.35 -21.50 5.83
N LEU A 140 2.28 -20.87 6.56
CA LEU A 140 3.73 -21.05 6.37
C LEU A 140 4.20 -22.47 6.71
N ASP A 141 3.43 -23.17 7.55
CA ASP A 141 3.78 -24.48 8.13
C ASP A 141 2.94 -25.62 7.58
N ILE A 142 2.25 -25.39 6.45
CA ILE A 142 1.49 -26.44 5.77
C ILE A 142 2.46 -27.38 5.07
N ASP A 143 2.36 -28.67 5.36
CA ASP A 143 3.06 -29.72 4.62
C ASP A 143 2.74 -29.58 3.11
N PRO A 144 3.76 -29.35 2.25
CA PRO A 144 3.59 -29.16 0.81
C PRO A 144 2.85 -30.29 0.09
N GLU A 145 2.84 -31.50 0.65
CA GLU A 145 2.16 -32.68 0.09
C GLU A 145 0.64 -32.66 0.35
N LEU A 146 0.18 -31.83 1.29
CA LEU A 146 -1.24 -31.70 1.59
C LEU A 146 -1.99 -30.98 0.45
N PRO A 147 -3.25 -31.36 0.18
CA PRO A 147 -3.99 -30.88 -0.96
C PRO A 147 -4.61 -29.49 -0.70
N TYR A 148 -3.80 -28.48 -0.38
CA TYR A 148 -4.28 -27.10 -0.23
C TYR A 148 -3.91 -26.24 -1.44
N ASN A 149 -4.84 -25.37 -1.81
CA ASN A 149 -4.56 -24.22 -2.65
C ASN A 149 -4.33 -22.99 -1.76
N ILE A 150 -3.42 -22.12 -2.18
CA ILE A 150 -2.99 -20.95 -1.40
C ILE A 150 -3.43 -19.70 -2.14
N HIS A 151 -4.06 -18.77 -1.40
CA HIS A 151 -4.63 -17.55 -1.96
C HIS A 151 -4.19 -16.31 -1.17
N PHE A 152 -3.76 -15.29 -1.89
CA PHE A 152 -3.58 -13.93 -1.38
C PHE A 152 -4.67 -13.04 -1.98
N PRO A 153 -5.62 -12.51 -1.18
CA PRO A 153 -6.73 -11.73 -1.71
C PRO A 153 -6.33 -10.38 -2.31
N TYR A 154 -5.16 -9.86 -1.93
CA TYR A 154 -4.62 -8.59 -2.40
C TYR A 154 -3.30 -8.78 -3.14
N ARG A 155 -3.12 -8.07 -4.26
CA ARG A 155 -1.89 -8.03 -5.04
C ARG A 155 -1.61 -6.61 -5.54
N ARG A 156 -0.41 -6.08 -5.28
CA ARG A 156 0.01 -4.71 -5.65
C ARG A 156 -1.02 -3.62 -5.31
N GLY A 157 -1.68 -3.74 -4.15
CA GLY A 157 -2.67 -2.77 -3.65
C GLY A 157 -4.11 -2.94 -4.16
N ASP A 158 -4.38 -3.88 -5.06
CA ASP A 158 -5.73 -4.19 -5.56
C ASP A 158 -6.16 -5.62 -5.18
N PHE A 159 -7.42 -5.96 -5.43
CA PHE A 159 -7.89 -7.35 -5.41
C PHE A 159 -7.07 -8.21 -6.37
N ASN A 160 -6.67 -9.40 -5.93
CA ASN A 160 -5.93 -10.36 -6.74
C ASN A 160 -6.87 -11.11 -7.69
N ILE A 161 -7.34 -10.41 -8.73
CA ILE A 161 -8.25 -10.97 -9.74
C ILE A 161 -7.44 -11.64 -10.85
N HIS A 162 -7.78 -12.89 -11.18
CA HIS A 162 -7.14 -13.67 -12.25
C HIS A 162 -8.04 -14.82 -12.75
N THR A 163 -7.64 -15.49 -13.83
CA THR A 163 -8.42 -16.58 -14.45
C THR A 163 -8.27 -17.93 -13.75
N GLU A 164 -7.24 -18.09 -12.92
CA GLU A 164 -7.00 -19.31 -12.16
C GLU A 164 -7.92 -19.47 -10.93
N VAL A 165 -7.83 -20.62 -10.25
CA VAL A 165 -8.66 -20.96 -9.08
C VAL A 165 -8.54 -19.88 -8.00
N GLY A 166 -9.68 -19.36 -7.53
CA GLY A 166 -9.73 -18.33 -6.48
C GLY A 166 -9.65 -16.88 -7.00
N GLY A 167 -9.45 -16.67 -8.30
CA GLY A 167 -9.25 -15.32 -8.86
C GLY A 167 -10.51 -14.53 -9.22
N SER A 168 -11.72 -15.06 -8.96
CA SER A 168 -12.96 -14.30 -9.19
C SER A 168 -13.22 -13.31 -8.06
N ILE A 169 -13.93 -12.22 -8.35
CA ILE A 169 -14.32 -11.21 -7.34
C ILE A 169 -15.00 -11.87 -6.14
N SER A 170 -15.95 -12.78 -6.37
CA SER A 170 -16.65 -13.49 -5.30
C SER A 170 -15.72 -14.36 -4.46
N SER A 171 -14.71 -14.99 -5.07
CA SER A 171 -13.73 -15.81 -4.35
C SER A 171 -12.84 -14.94 -3.47
N VAL A 172 -12.34 -13.83 -4.02
CA VAL A 172 -11.54 -12.84 -3.29
C VAL A 172 -12.33 -12.28 -2.09
N LEU A 173 -13.58 -11.88 -2.29
CA LEU A 173 -14.44 -11.36 -1.21
C LEU A 173 -14.70 -12.42 -0.13
N ASN A 174 -14.93 -13.67 -0.52
CA ASN A 174 -15.10 -14.77 0.42
C ASN A 174 -13.82 -15.05 1.23
N ASP A 175 -12.65 -14.93 0.61
CA ASP A 175 -11.36 -15.04 1.30
C ASP A 175 -11.15 -13.87 2.27
N LEU A 176 -11.46 -12.63 1.87
CA LEU A 176 -11.43 -11.47 2.77
C LEU A 176 -12.37 -11.65 3.96
N TYR A 177 -13.62 -12.07 3.72
CA TYR A 177 -14.58 -12.40 4.77
C TYR A 177 -13.98 -13.42 5.74
N THR A 178 -13.47 -14.53 5.23
CA THR A 178 -12.96 -15.65 6.03
C THR A 178 -11.74 -15.23 6.87
N ILE A 179 -10.79 -14.49 6.28
CA ILE A 179 -9.59 -14.04 6.99
C ILE A 179 -9.97 -13.01 8.07
N TRP A 180 -10.77 -12.00 7.71
CA TRP A 180 -11.08 -10.91 8.63
C TRP A 180 -11.98 -11.36 9.78
N SER A 181 -13.01 -12.17 9.50
CA SER A 181 -13.85 -12.77 10.53
C SER A 181 -13.02 -13.61 11.51
N SER A 182 -12.11 -14.46 11.00
CA SER A 182 -11.22 -15.25 11.85
C SER A 182 -10.32 -14.38 12.75
N ILE A 183 -9.78 -13.27 12.24
CA ILE A 183 -8.97 -12.37 13.08
C ILE A 183 -9.85 -11.72 14.16
N ILE A 184 -11.04 -11.25 13.80
CA ILE A 184 -11.98 -10.62 14.72
C ILE A 184 -12.42 -11.60 15.82
N GLU A 185 -12.81 -12.82 15.47
CA GLU A 185 -13.28 -13.81 16.45
C GLU A 185 -12.15 -14.34 17.32
N TYR A 186 -11.06 -14.81 16.73
CA TYR A 186 -10.05 -15.59 17.46
C TYR A 186 -8.89 -14.75 17.99
N LYS A 187 -8.56 -13.62 17.36
CA LYS A 187 -7.46 -12.74 17.82
C LYS A 187 -7.97 -11.56 18.62
N LEU A 188 -9.12 -10.98 18.24
CA LEU A 188 -9.74 -9.91 19.02
C LEU A 188 -10.74 -10.41 20.07
N GLY A 189 -11.23 -11.66 19.96
CA GLY A 189 -12.19 -12.20 20.93
C GLY A 189 -13.59 -11.60 20.80
N ILE A 190 -13.98 -11.19 19.58
CA ILE A 190 -15.26 -10.54 19.32
C ILE A 190 -16.14 -11.49 18.49
N PRO A 191 -17.24 -12.03 19.04
CA PRO A 191 -18.16 -12.85 18.27
C PRO A 191 -18.78 -12.03 17.12
N LEU A 192 -18.90 -12.59 15.92
CA LEU A 192 -19.38 -11.84 14.75
C LEU A 192 -20.78 -11.25 14.93
N MET A 193 -21.66 -11.95 15.65
CA MET A 193 -23.01 -11.46 15.97
C MET A 193 -23.01 -10.15 16.78
N GLU A 194 -21.90 -9.82 17.46
CA GLU A 194 -21.77 -8.57 18.20
C GLU A 194 -21.33 -7.40 17.33
N LEU A 195 -20.87 -7.63 16.09
CA LEU A 195 -20.36 -6.57 15.21
C LEU A 195 -21.39 -5.47 14.90
N VAL A 196 -22.67 -5.76 15.05
CA VAL A 196 -23.75 -4.75 14.98
C VAL A 196 -23.57 -3.62 16.02
N LYS A 197 -22.88 -3.91 17.13
CA LYS A 197 -22.52 -2.95 18.20
C LYS A 197 -21.17 -2.26 17.97
N TYR A 198 -20.44 -2.65 16.93
CA TYR A 198 -19.14 -2.11 16.57
C TYR A 198 -19.25 -1.23 15.32
N ARG A 199 -18.29 -0.32 15.18
CA ARG A 199 -18.08 0.44 13.95
C ARG A 199 -16.77 0.01 13.29
N CYS A 200 -16.68 0.15 11.97
CA CYS A 200 -15.48 -0.23 11.21
C CYS A 200 -14.90 0.93 10.40
N VAL A 201 -13.61 1.19 10.53
CA VAL A 201 -12.86 2.03 9.58
C VAL A 201 -12.03 1.14 8.69
N LEU A 202 -12.24 1.22 7.38
CA LEU A 202 -11.43 0.50 6.41
C LEU A 202 -10.48 1.47 5.70
N LEU A 203 -9.18 1.20 5.83
CA LEU A 203 -8.15 1.87 5.08
C LEU A 203 -8.13 1.39 3.62
N ILE A 204 -8.05 2.33 2.69
CA ILE A 204 -8.10 2.08 1.25
C ILE A 204 -6.93 2.75 0.53
N PRO A 205 -6.43 2.19 -0.59
CA PRO A 205 -5.38 2.82 -1.38
C PRO A 205 -5.77 4.22 -1.88
N ASP A 206 -4.79 5.11 -2.07
CA ASP A 206 -5.06 6.43 -2.66
C ASP A 206 -5.58 6.34 -4.09
N LEU A 207 -5.03 5.40 -4.86
CA LEU A 207 -5.53 4.96 -6.16
C LEU A 207 -6.42 3.73 -5.97
N TYR A 208 -7.72 3.97 -5.79
CA TYR A 208 -8.74 2.94 -5.58
C TYR A 208 -9.60 2.68 -6.82
N SER A 209 -10.22 1.50 -6.85
CA SER A 209 -11.31 1.14 -7.78
C SER A 209 -12.65 1.34 -7.08
N ARG A 210 -13.53 2.19 -7.64
CA ARG A 210 -14.88 2.43 -7.10
C ARG A 210 -15.68 1.13 -6.96
N GLY A 211 -15.58 0.24 -7.94
CA GLY A 211 -16.22 -1.08 -7.90
C GLY A 211 -15.72 -1.94 -6.73
N HIS A 212 -14.42 -1.95 -6.45
CA HIS A 212 -13.87 -2.69 -5.29
C HIS A 212 -14.40 -2.11 -3.98
N LEU A 213 -14.42 -0.77 -3.83
CA LEU A 213 -14.93 -0.11 -2.64
C LEU A 213 -16.42 -0.39 -2.40
N LYS A 214 -17.23 -0.48 -3.46
CA LYS A 214 -18.63 -0.91 -3.39
C LYS A 214 -18.79 -2.31 -2.78
N TYR A 215 -17.98 -3.26 -3.25
CA TYR A 215 -18.01 -4.62 -2.73
C TYR A 215 -17.51 -4.68 -1.27
N LEU A 216 -16.47 -3.90 -0.93
CA LEU A 216 -15.95 -3.81 0.43
C LEU A 216 -16.97 -3.21 1.41
N MET A 217 -17.71 -2.17 0.99
CA MET A 217 -18.78 -1.58 1.80
C MET A 217 -19.86 -2.62 2.11
N SER A 218 -20.25 -3.41 1.11
CA SER A 218 -21.22 -4.50 1.28
C SER A 218 -20.67 -5.62 2.18
N LEU A 219 -19.40 -6.01 2.02
CA LEU A 219 -18.73 -6.98 2.88
C LEU A 219 -18.74 -6.56 4.35
N LEU A 220 -18.45 -5.29 4.65
CA LEU A 220 -18.43 -4.77 6.01
C LEU A 220 -19.84 -4.70 6.64
N LEU A 221 -20.80 -4.11 5.93
CA LEU A 221 -22.13 -3.81 6.49
C LEU A 221 -23.12 -4.97 6.39
N LYS A 222 -23.06 -5.78 5.31
CA LYS A 222 -24.03 -6.85 5.05
C LYS A 222 -23.51 -8.21 5.48
N ASP A 223 -22.28 -8.54 5.09
CA ASP A 223 -21.76 -9.90 5.29
C ASP A 223 -21.15 -10.06 6.69
N LEU A 224 -20.28 -9.14 7.12
CA LEU A 224 -19.70 -9.12 8.48
C LEU A 224 -20.69 -8.56 9.52
N GLY A 225 -21.57 -7.64 9.11
CA GLY A 225 -22.63 -7.11 9.97
C GLY A 225 -22.17 -6.00 10.93
N PHE A 226 -21.17 -5.19 10.55
CA PHE A 226 -20.82 -3.99 11.32
C PHE A 226 -21.99 -3.02 11.36
N GLY A 227 -22.21 -2.36 12.51
CA GLY A 227 -23.28 -1.39 12.67
C GLY A 227 -23.10 -0.17 11.77
N HIS A 228 -21.87 0.34 11.68
CA HIS A 228 -21.51 1.46 10.80
C HIS A 228 -20.08 1.28 10.27
N CYS A 229 -19.78 1.86 9.10
CA CYS A 229 -18.41 1.96 8.63
C CYS A 229 -18.16 3.18 7.74
N PHE A 230 -16.89 3.55 7.57
CA PHE A 230 -16.44 4.50 6.55
C PHE A 230 -15.02 4.18 6.08
N PHE A 231 -14.57 4.85 5.01
CA PHE A 231 -13.27 4.64 4.39
C PHE A 231 -12.28 5.75 4.72
N VAL A 232 -10.99 5.41 4.84
CA VAL A 232 -9.88 6.36 4.97
C VAL A 232 -8.81 6.04 3.94
N GLN A 233 -8.35 7.04 3.18
CA GLN A 233 -7.24 6.83 2.24
C GLN A 233 -5.93 6.62 3.01
N GLU A 234 -5.07 5.72 2.54
CA GLU A 234 -3.80 5.36 3.20
C GLU A 234 -2.91 6.58 3.46
N SER A 235 -2.78 7.51 2.50
CA SER A 235 -1.95 8.70 2.69
C SER A 235 -2.51 9.64 3.76
N VAL A 236 -3.84 9.79 3.84
CA VAL A 236 -4.51 10.56 4.89
C VAL A 236 -4.36 9.88 6.25
N GLY A 237 -4.51 8.55 6.29
CA GLY A 237 -4.19 7.77 7.48
C GLY A 237 -2.74 7.96 7.93
N ALA A 238 -1.79 8.06 7.01
CA ALA A 238 -0.38 8.31 7.34
C ALA A 238 -0.18 9.68 8.02
N THR A 239 -0.79 10.75 7.50
CA THR A 239 -0.62 12.11 8.04
C THR A 239 -1.24 12.25 9.43
N PHE A 240 -2.44 11.69 9.65
CA PHE A 240 -3.04 11.61 11.00
C PHE A 240 -2.19 10.79 11.96
N GLY A 241 -1.62 9.66 11.50
CA GLY A 241 -0.77 8.80 12.33
C GLY A 241 0.53 9.47 12.74
N ALA A 242 1.12 10.24 11.83
CA ALA A 242 2.31 11.04 12.10
C ALA A 242 1.99 12.30 12.93
N GLY A 243 0.75 12.80 12.86
CA GLY A 243 0.34 14.08 13.42
C GLY A 243 0.92 15.26 12.64
N ILE A 244 0.97 15.14 11.31
CA ILE A 244 1.48 16.16 10.40
C ILE A 244 0.31 16.65 9.54
N GLY A 245 0.09 17.97 9.45
CA GLY A 245 -1.04 18.53 8.69
C GLY A 245 -0.85 18.48 7.17
N SER A 246 0.40 18.61 6.69
CA SER A 246 0.72 18.57 5.26
C SER A 246 2.02 17.82 5.00
N ALA A 247 2.00 16.84 4.10
CA ALA A 247 3.19 16.08 3.70
C ALA A 247 3.02 15.41 2.33
N CYS A 248 4.15 15.22 1.64
CA CYS A 248 4.24 14.25 0.54
C CYS A 248 4.43 12.86 1.16
N VAL A 249 3.37 12.05 1.15
CA VAL A 249 3.38 10.72 1.76
C VAL A 249 3.89 9.70 0.74
N VAL A 250 4.86 8.90 1.16
CA VAL A 250 5.49 7.82 0.39
C VAL A 250 5.30 6.51 1.16
N ASP A 251 4.31 5.71 0.76
CA ASP A 251 4.03 4.39 1.35
C ASP A 251 4.72 3.29 0.55
N ILE A 252 5.80 2.74 1.10
CA ILE A 252 6.54 1.62 0.50
C ILE A 252 6.07 0.33 1.18
N GLY A 253 5.23 -0.41 0.46
CA GLY A 253 4.72 -1.70 0.87
C GLY A 253 5.58 -2.87 0.39
N ASP A 254 4.97 -4.06 0.42
CA ASP A 254 5.63 -5.27 -0.05
C ASP A 254 5.72 -5.35 -1.59
N GLN A 255 4.62 -5.04 -2.29
CA GLN A 255 4.53 -5.24 -3.74
C GLN A 255 4.19 -3.95 -4.51
N LYS A 256 3.95 -2.84 -3.79
CA LYS A 256 3.63 -1.53 -4.35
C LYS A 256 4.26 -0.43 -3.52
N THR A 257 4.57 0.67 -4.19
CA THR A 257 4.96 1.94 -3.58
C THR A 257 3.95 2.99 -4.03
N ALA A 258 3.29 3.66 -3.11
CA ALA A 258 2.30 4.70 -3.39
C ALA A 258 2.80 6.07 -2.93
N ILE A 259 2.55 7.12 -3.71
CA ILE A 259 2.89 8.49 -3.33
C ILE A 259 1.67 9.39 -3.54
N SER A 260 1.40 10.23 -2.56
CA SER A 260 0.35 11.26 -2.61
C SER A 260 0.73 12.45 -1.75
N CYS A 261 0.47 13.65 -2.25
CA CYS A 261 0.55 14.87 -1.45
C CYS A 261 -0.77 15.06 -0.69
N VAL A 262 -0.67 15.32 0.61
CA VAL A 262 -1.82 15.50 1.51
C VAL A 262 -1.70 16.84 2.23
N GLU A 263 -2.77 17.62 2.24
CA GLU A 263 -2.91 18.85 3.02
C GLU A 263 -4.27 18.84 3.72
N ASP A 264 -4.27 19.13 5.03
CA ASP A 264 -5.48 19.27 5.86
C ASP A 264 -6.45 18.08 5.77
N GLY A 265 -5.88 16.86 5.72
CA GLY A 265 -6.64 15.61 5.65
C GLY A 265 -7.14 15.25 4.25
N ILE A 266 -6.75 15.99 3.20
CA ILE A 266 -7.17 15.76 1.82
C ILE A 266 -5.99 15.31 0.96
N SER A 267 -6.11 14.15 0.33
CA SER A 267 -5.16 13.67 -0.69
C SER A 267 -5.46 14.33 -2.04
N HIS A 268 -4.52 15.10 -2.59
CA HIS A 268 -4.70 15.79 -3.87
C HIS A 268 -4.66 14.80 -5.04
N LYS A 269 -5.80 14.69 -5.75
CA LYS A 269 -6.05 13.71 -6.81
C LYS A 269 -4.97 13.66 -7.89
N THR A 270 -4.46 14.81 -8.33
CA THR A 270 -3.44 14.93 -9.40
C THR A 270 -2.07 14.42 -8.97
N THR A 271 -1.79 14.38 -7.67
CA THR A 271 -0.46 14.00 -7.12
C THR A 271 -0.32 12.50 -6.91
N ARG A 272 -1.43 11.76 -6.93
CA ARG A 272 -1.49 10.33 -6.62
C ARG A 272 -0.79 9.51 -7.70
N LEU A 273 0.17 8.70 -7.28
CA LEU A 273 0.85 7.73 -8.12
C LEU A 273 1.07 6.41 -7.36
N ARG A 274 1.18 5.32 -8.11
CA ARG A 274 1.50 3.99 -7.58
C ARG A 274 2.45 3.28 -8.52
N MET A 275 3.56 2.81 -7.98
CA MET A 275 4.54 2.01 -8.70
C MET A 275 4.36 0.55 -8.32
N ASP A 276 4.39 -0.33 -9.33
CA ASP A 276 4.21 -1.77 -9.17
C ASP A 276 5.50 -2.46 -8.66
N TYR A 277 6.18 -1.88 -7.67
CA TYR A 277 7.30 -2.50 -6.95
C TYR A 277 7.31 -2.14 -5.46
N GLY A 278 7.84 -3.02 -4.64
CA GLY A 278 8.07 -2.82 -3.20
C GLY A 278 9.18 -3.71 -2.65
N ALA A 279 9.19 -3.93 -1.33
CA ALA A 279 10.25 -4.68 -0.66
C ALA A 279 10.38 -6.15 -1.14
N GLY A 280 9.29 -6.79 -1.60
CA GLY A 280 9.34 -8.13 -2.17
C GLY A 280 10.15 -8.20 -3.46
N ASP A 281 10.06 -7.17 -4.31
CA ASP A 281 10.87 -7.08 -5.54
C ASP A 281 12.36 -6.81 -5.19
N VAL A 282 12.62 -6.04 -4.14
CA VAL A 282 13.98 -5.81 -3.59
C VAL A 282 14.58 -7.09 -3.01
N CYS A 283 13.79 -7.89 -2.29
CA CYS A 283 14.22 -9.19 -1.76
C CYS A 283 14.62 -10.16 -2.87
N GLN A 284 13.98 -10.10 -4.04
CA GLN A 284 14.37 -10.90 -5.20
C GLN A 284 15.70 -10.45 -5.82
N ALA A 285 15.92 -9.13 -5.91
CA ALA A 285 17.21 -8.60 -6.32
C ALA A 285 18.33 -9.01 -5.33
N LEU A 286 18.05 -8.97 -4.02
CA LEU A 286 18.96 -9.45 -2.98
C LEU A 286 19.27 -10.93 -3.14
N SER A 287 18.23 -11.78 -3.31
CA SER A 287 18.41 -13.21 -3.52
C SER A 287 19.32 -13.49 -4.71
N TRP A 288 19.09 -12.82 -5.84
CA TRP A 288 19.94 -12.98 -7.02
C TRP A 288 21.40 -12.61 -6.75
N MET A 289 21.67 -11.51 -6.04
CA MET A 289 23.03 -11.14 -5.66
C MET A 289 23.66 -12.12 -4.66
N PHE A 290 22.89 -12.65 -3.70
CA PHE A 290 23.34 -13.70 -2.79
C PHE A 290 23.74 -14.98 -3.54
N HIS A 291 23.01 -15.38 -4.58
CA HIS A 291 23.43 -16.52 -5.42
C HIS A 291 24.78 -16.25 -6.09
N LYS A 292 25.04 -15.02 -6.55
CA LYS A 292 26.34 -14.63 -7.12
C LYS A 292 27.46 -14.63 -6.09
N SER A 293 27.18 -14.27 -4.84
CA SER A 293 28.13 -14.38 -3.72
C SER A 293 28.16 -15.77 -3.09
N ALA A 294 27.63 -16.79 -3.77
CA ALA A 294 27.64 -18.20 -3.37
C ALA A 294 26.93 -18.49 -2.03
N PHE A 295 25.75 -17.89 -1.83
CA PHE A 295 24.87 -18.06 -0.65
C PHE A 295 24.93 -19.47 -0.04
N PRO A 296 25.24 -19.64 1.26
CA PRO A 296 25.49 -20.97 1.84
C PRO A 296 24.29 -21.92 1.82
N TYR A 297 23.07 -21.41 2.00
CA TYR A 297 21.85 -22.21 1.93
C TYR A 297 21.46 -22.47 0.47
N LYS A 298 21.92 -23.60 -0.08
CA LYS A 298 21.78 -23.95 -1.51
C LYS A 298 20.36 -24.34 -1.93
N ASN A 299 19.52 -24.74 -0.98
CA ASN A 299 18.16 -25.20 -1.23
C ASN A 299 17.12 -24.07 -1.20
N TRP A 300 17.56 -22.81 -1.08
CA TRP A 300 16.66 -21.65 -1.15
C TRP A 300 15.73 -21.74 -2.36
N ASN A 301 14.43 -21.59 -2.12
CA ASN A 301 13.41 -21.65 -3.15
C ASN A 301 12.31 -20.61 -2.91
N GLU A 302 12.07 -19.75 -3.90
CA GLU A 302 11.01 -18.72 -3.84
C GLU A 302 9.58 -19.27 -3.72
N ASN A 303 9.37 -20.57 -3.95
CA ASN A 303 8.09 -21.25 -3.81
C ASN A 303 7.86 -21.85 -2.42
N ILE A 304 8.88 -21.87 -1.54
CA ILE A 304 8.76 -22.35 -0.17
C ILE A 304 8.44 -21.15 0.74
N PRO A 305 7.29 -21.14 1.45
CA PRO A 305 6.87 -19.97 2.23
C PRO A 305 7.90 -19.52 3.27
N ARG A 306 8.49 -20.47 4.02
CA ARG A 306 9.52 -20.17 5.02
C ARG A 306 10.82 -19.63 4.44
N ASP A 307 11.22 -20.06 3.24
CA ASP A 307 12.39 -19.51 2.55
C ASP A 307 12.16 -18.05 2.13
N VAL A 308 10.92 -17.71 1.74
CA VAL A 308 10.53 -16.33 1.45
C VAL A 308 10.59 -15.48 2.72
N ILE A 309 10.06 -15.96 3.84
CA ILE A 309 10.14 -15.25 5.13
C ILE A 309 11.60 -15.09 5.57
N LEU A 310 12.44 -16.12 5.39
CA LEU A 310 13.88 -16.04 5.62
C LEU A 310 14.50 -14.90 4.81
N MET A 311 14.29 -14.86 3.48
CA MET A 311 14.89 -13.82 2.63
C MET A 311 14.45 -12.41 3.04
N ARG A 312 13.19 -12.24 3.46
CA ARG A 312 12.69 -10.97 4.00
C ARG A 312 13.38 -10.58 5.30
N ASN A 313 13.61 -11.54 6.19
CA ASN A 313 14.37 -11.32 7.42
C ASN A 313 15.83 -10.96 7.12
N LEU A 314 16.46 -11.56 6.09
CA LEU A 314 17.82 -11.17 5.68
C LEU A 314 17.83 -9.75 5.12
N TYR A 315 16.83 -9.36 4.33
CA TYR A 315 16.67 -8.00 3.85
C TYR A 315 16.54 -7.01 5.01
N GLU A 316 15.63 -7.25 5.97
CA GLU A 316 15.43 -6.34 7.12
C GLU A 316 16.68 -6.23 8.01
N ASN A 317 17.42 -7.33 8.21
CA ASN A 317 18.54 -7.36 9.16
C ASN A 317 19.91 -7.01 8.56
N PHE A 318 20.12 -7.27 7.26
CA PHE A 318 21.44 -7.13 6.64
C PHE A 318 21.53 -5.90 5.73
N CYS A 319 20.44 -5.50 5.07
CA CYS A 319 20.48 -4.40 4.12
C CYS A 319 20.53 -3.03 4.80
N HIS A 320 21.24 -2.10 4.17
CA HIS A 320 21.43 -0.73 4.67
C HIS A 320 21.71 0.22 3.51
N VAL A 321 21.53 1.53 3.72
CA VAL A 321 22.05 2.58 2.86
C VAL A 321 22.98 3.46 3.69
N ASN A 322 24.14 2.88 4.02
CA ASN A 322 25.17 3.52 4.82
C ASN A 322 26.52 3.43 4.10
N LEU A 323 27.07 4.58 3.71
CA LEU A 323 28.30 4.70 2.95
C LEU A 323 29.55 4.29 3.76
N ASP A 324 29.47 4.31 5.10
CA ASP A 324 30.57 3.92 5.99
C ASP A 324 30.75 2.41 6.10
N VAL A 325 29.71 1.63 5.78
CA VAL A 325 29.76 0.17 5.84
C VAL A 325 30.26 -0.39 4.51
N CYS A 326 31.56 -0.66 4.41
CA CYS A 326 32.21 -1.29 3.26
C CYS A 326 33.10 -2.47 3.68
N GLY A 327 33.47 -3.31 2.72
CA GLY A 327 34.24 -4.53 2.97
C GLY A 327 33.36 -5.72 3.35
N PRO A 328 33.93 -6.93 3.38
CA PRO A 328 33.22 -8.14 3.81
C PRO A 328 32.73 -8.03 5.26
N GLN A 329 31.46 -8.32 5.50
CA GLN A 329 30.86 -8.37 6.83
C GLN A 329 30.35 -9.79 7.10
N GLU A 330 30.75 -10.38 8.21
CA GLU A 330 30.22 -11.68 8.62
C GLU A 330 28.85 -11.53 9.28
N LYS A 331 27.90 -12.35 8.86
CA LYS A 331 26.52 -12.40 9.37
C LYS A 331 26.13 -13.86 9.60
N THR A 332 25.09 -14.06 10.40
CA THR A 332 24.52 -15.39 10.64
C THR A 332 23.01 -15.38 10.49
N PHE A 333 22.44 -16.52 10.10
CA PHE A 333 21.00 -16.72 9.99
C PHE A 333 20.65 -18.19 10.27
N PHE A 334 19.37 -18.44 10.51
CA PHE A 334 18.83 -19.78 10.76
C PHE A 334 17.92 -20.21 9.61
N VAL A 335 17.98 -21.48 9.26
CA VAL A 335 17.01 -22.18 8.43
C VAL A 335 16.27 -23.14 9.35
N ASP A 336 14.98 -22.88 9.54
CA ASP A 336 14.09 -23.63 10.41
C ASP A 336 12.86 -24.01 9.59
N HIS A 337 12.82 -25.25 9.09
CA HIS A 337 11.68 -25.83 8.40
C HIS A 337 11.09 -26.95 9.26
N PRO A 338 9.76 -27.06 9.36
CA PRO A 338 9.15 -28.17 10.08
C PRO A 338 9.57 -29.51 9.47
N GLY A 339 9.85 -30.50 10.33
CA GLY A 339 10.33 -31.82 9.94
C GLY A 339 11.82 -31.91 9.57
N ASP A 340 12.52 -30.79 9.48
CA ASP A 340 13.97 -30.74 9.24
C ASP A 340 14.73 -30.33 10.52
N VAL A 341 16.06 -30.46 10.50
CA VAL A 341 16.91 -29.91 11.58
C VAL A 341 17.10 -28.40 11.41
N ILE A 342 17.14 -27.67 12.53
CA ILE A 342 17.42 -26.24 12.54
C ILE A 342 18.91 -26.03 12.30
N ASN A 343 19.22 -25.44 11.14
CA ASN A 343 20.59 -25.17 10.74
C ASN A 343 20.91 -23.69 10.90
N LYS A 344 22.01 -23.38 11.57
CA LYS A 344 22.62 -22.05 11.57
C LYS A 344 23.65 -21.98 10.44
N TYR A 345 23.60 -20.90 9.69
CA TYR A 345 24.55 -20.59 8.62
C TYR A 345 25.30 -19.32 8.94
N THR A 346 26.58 -19.30 8.58
CA THR A 346 27.42 -18.10 8.60
C THR A 346 27.74 -17.69 7.17
N LEU A 347 27.66 -16.41 6.83
CA LEU A 347 28.03 -15.90 5.51
C LEU A 347 28.75 -14.56 5.61
N GLN A 348 29.60 -14.29 4.64
CA GLN A 348 30.09 -12.94 4.36
C GLN A 348 29.14 -12.26 3.37
N VAL A 349 28.75 -11.04 3.70
CA VAL A 349 28.01 -10.13 2.82
C VAL A 349 28.87 -8.92 2.47
N GLY A 350 28.63 -8.33 1.30
CA GLY A 350 29.33 -7.14 0.82
C GLY A 350 28.36 -6.08 0.29
N ASP A 351 28.68 -5.53 -0.88
CA ASP A 351 27.91 -4.43 -1.48
C ASP A 351 26.48 -4.85 -1.88
N GLU A 352 26.16 -6.14 -1.96
CA GLU A 352 24.79 -6.59 -2.24
C GLU A 352 23.77 -6.06 -1.22
N CYS A 353 24.18 -5.85 0.04
CA CYS A 353 23.32 -5.33 1.10
C CYS A 353 22.99 -3.83 0.96
N ILE A 354 23.79 -3.07 0.22
CA ILE A 354 23.51 -1.66 -0.11
C ILE A 354 22.95 -1.50 -1.53
N ILE A 355 23.38 -2.34 -2.47
CA ILE A 355 22.88 -2.30 -3.85
C ILE A 355 21.41 -2.73 -3.92
N SER A 356 20.99 -3.74 -3.12
CA SER A 356 19.61 -4.22 -3.18
C SER A 356 18.58 -3.14 -2.85
N PRO A 357 18.65 -2.43 -1.69
CA PRO A 357 17.74 -1.31 -1.43
C PRO A 357 17.81 -0.19 -2.46
N LEU A 358 18.98 0.01 -3.07
CA LEU A 358 19.17 1.03 -4.10
C LEU A 358 18.45 0.71 -5.41
N SER A 359 17.95 -0.52 -5.61
CA SER A 359 17.12 -0.84 -6.78
C SER A 359 15.83 0.00 -6.86
N MET A 360 15.37 0.59 -5.75
CA MET A 360 14.27 1.56 -5.74
C MET A 360 14.61 2.87 -6.48
N PHE A 361 15.90 3.20 -6.62
CA PHE A 361 16.40 4.35 -7.38
C PHE A 361 16.96 3.95 -8.76
N TYR A 362 17.26 2.66 -8.94
CA TYR A 362 17.82 2.07 -10.15
C TYR A 362 16.95 0.88 -10.57
N THR A 363 15.81 1.20 -11.19
CA THR A 363 14.67 0.28 -11.36
C THR A 363 14.94 -0.88 -12.32
N ASP A 364 16.01 -0.83 -13.11
CA ASP A 364 16.39 -1.95 -13.99
C ASP A 364 16.70 -3.22 -13.18
N LEU A 365 17.26 -3.10 -11.97
CA LEU A 365 17.44 -4.25 -11.07
C LEU A 365 16.12 -4.93 -10.69
N LEU A 366 15.00 -4.21 -10.72
CA LEU A 366 13.69 -4.76 -10.38
C LEU A 366 13.09 -5.59 -11.52
N LYS A 367 13.66 -5.54 -12.74
CA LYS A 367 13.22 -6.36 -13.88
C LYS A 367 13.37 -7.86 -13.64
N ILE A 368 14.13 -8.26 -12.62
CA ILE A 368 14.19 -9.65 -12.14
C ILE A 368 12.82 -10.24 -11.77
N THR A 369 11.84 -9.39 -11.45
CA THR A 369 10.44 -9.78 -11.15
C THR A 369 9.47 -9.25 -12.22
N GLY A 370 9.96 -9.12 -13.46
CA GLY A 370 9.21 -8.68 -14.62
C GLY A 370 9.07 -7.16 -14.74
N SER A 371 8.39 -6.74 -15.80
CA SER A 371 8.16 -5.34 -16.12
C SER A 371 7.41 -4.62 -15.00
N LYS A 372 7.88 -3.41 -14.69
CA LYS A 372 7.27 -2.53 -13.69
C LYS A 372 6.54 -1.41 -14.40
N SER A 373 5.51 -0.88 -13.75
CA SER A 373 4.76 0.25 -14.29
C SER A 373 4.41 1.24 -13.18
N THR A 374 4.36 2.51 -13.55
CA THR A 374 3.78 3.56 -12.72
C THR A 374 2.37 3.85 -13.20
N LYS A 375 1.42 3.80 -12.26
CA LYS A 375 0.03 4.18 -12.45
C LYS A 375 -0.20 5.53 -11.80
N ILE A 376 -1.01 6.34 -12.44
CA ILE A 376 -1.50 7.63 -11.92
C ILE A 376 -3.01 7.58 -11.85
N GLN A 377 -3.61 8.54 -11.16
CA GLN A 377 -5.05 8.64 -11.12
C GLN A 377 -5.60 8.93 -12.53
N ASN A 378 -6.12 7.88 -13.17
CA ASN A 378 -6.86 8.00 -14.42
C ASN A 378 -8.35 8.24 -14.15
N ARG A 379 -9.07 8.66 -15.20
CA ARG A 379 -10.54 8.62 -15.23
C ARG A 379 -10.98 7.17 -15.00
N GLN A 380 -11.82 6.96 -14.01
CA GLN A 380 -12.38 5.65 -13.70
C GLN A 380 -13.54 5.38 -14.66
N PRO A 381 -13.78 4.12 -15.06
CA PRO A 381 -14.97 3.76 -15.82
C PRO A 381 -16.23 4.09 -15.02
N SER A 382 -17.32 4.41 -15.71
CA SER A 382 -18.62 4.64 -15.09
C SER A 382 -19.11 3.36 -14.41
N ASP A 383 -19.70 3.49 -13.22
CA ASP A 383 -20.40 2.39 -12.56
C ASP A 383 -21.84 2.35 -13.08
N PRO A 384 -22.31 1.23 -13.66
CA PRO A 384 -23.68 1.13 -14.19
C PRO A 384 -24.76 1.24 -13.10
N GLU A 385 -24.42 1.07 -11.82
CA GLU A 385 -25.34 1.26 -10.69
C GLU A 385 -25.35 2.70 -10.18
N ASP A 386 -24.57 3.61 -10.78
CA ASP A 386 -24.49 5.00 -10.39
C ASP A 386 -25.02 5.95 -11.48
N PRO A 387 -26.31 6.31 -11.44
CA PRO A 387 -26.90 7.18 -12.46
C PRO A 387 -26.37 8.62 -12.43
N PHE A 388 -25.66 9.01 -11.37
CA PHE A 388 -25.02 10.33 -11.23
C PHE A 388 -23.50 10.25 -11.35
N ASP A 389 -22.97 9.16 -11.89
CA ASP A 389 -21.54 9.06 -12.17
C ASP A 389 -21.11 10.14 -13.16
N ALA A 390 -20.08 10.91 -12.81
CA ALA A 390 -19.62 12.04 -13.62
C ALA A 390 -19.17 11.64 -15.02
N GLU A 391 -18.63 10.43 -15.20
CA GLU A 391 -18.24 9.91 -16.51
C GLU A 391 -19.48 9.57 -17.34
N PHE A 392 -20.46 8.87 -16.75
CA PHE A 392 -21.74 8.58 -17.38
C PHE A 392 -22.48 9.86 -17.81
N LEU A 393 -22.59 10.84 -16.92
CA LEU A 393 -23.22 12.13 -17.22
C LEU A 393 -22.49 12.87 -18.35
N ARG A 394 -21.16 12.83 -18.37
CA ARG A 394 -20.37 13.44 -19.45
C ARG A 394 -20.57 12.74 -20.80
N GLU A 395 -20.57 11.41 -20.82
CA GLU A 395 -20.76 10.62 -22.06
C GLU A 395 -22.17 10.79 -22.63
N THR A 396 -23.19 10.80 -21.78
CA THR A 396 -24.59 10.96 -22.18
C THR A 396 -24.95 12.41 -22.53
N GLY A 397 -24.37 13.40 -21.85
CA GLY A 397 -24.54 14.82 -22.17
C GLY A 397 -24.02 15.17 -23.57
N ARG A 398 -22.82 14.69 -23.93
CA ARG A 398 -22.24 14.89 -25.27
C ARG A 398 -23.08 14.29 -26.39
N LYS A 399 -23.75 13.16 -26.14
CA LYS A 399 -24.64 12.54 -27.14
C LYS A 399 -25.88 13.37 -27.43
N ARG A 400 -26.41 14.13 -26.45
CA ARG A 400 -27.54 15.05 -26.66
C ARG A 400 -27.15 16.22 -27.57
N GLU A 401 -25.97 16.80 -27.39
CA GLU A 401 -25.47 17.92 -28.22
C GLU A 401 -25.30 17.52 -29.69
N THR A 402 -24.85 16.29 -29.97
CA THR A 402 -24.68 15.81 -31.35
C THR A 402 -25.98 15.35 -32.03
N ALA A 403 -27.05 15.12 -31.27
CA ALA A 403 -28.32 14.60 -31.80
C ALA A 403 -29.32 15.69 -32.18
N ASP A 404 -29.09 16.95 -31.78
CA ASP A 404 -30.05 18.04 -32.03
C ASP A 404 -29.35 19.37 -32.41
N PRO A 405 -28.97 19.55 -33.70
CA PRO A 405 -28.44 20.84 -34.19
C PRO A 405 -29.51 21.93 -34.24
N SER A 406 -30.79 21.59 -34.10
CA SER A 406 -31.95 22.46 -34.29
C SER A 406 -32.42 23.21 -33.05
N ALA A 407 -31.88 22.91 -31.86
CA ALA A 407 -32.35 23.54 -30.62
C ALA A 407 -31.67 24.89 -30.28
N ASN A 408 -30.66 25.31 -31.05
CA ASN A 408 -29.86 26.51 -30.75
C ASN A 408 -30.21 27.77 -31.57
N GLU A 409 -31.33 27.79 -32.31
CA GLU A 409 -31.76 28.97 -33.07
C GLU A 409 -32.97 29.73 -32.45
N SER A 410 -33.35 29.46 -31.20
CA SER A 410 -34.57 30.04 -30.61
C SER A 410 -34.37 30.95 -29.38
N GLN A 411 -33.19 31.56 -29.18
CA GLN A 411 -32.98 32.54 -28.10
C GLN A 411 -32.19 33.79 -28.51
N GLN A 412 -32.41 34.27 -29.74
CA GLN A 412 -32.17 35.67 -30.09
C GLN A 412 -33.46 36.25 -30.61
N PHE A 413 -34.33 36.75 -29.74
CA PHE A 413 -35.14 37.95 -29.98
C PHE A 413 -35.88 38.36 -28.70
N GLU A 414 -35.90 39.68 -28.47
CA GLU A 414 -36.70 40.44 -27.48
C GLU A 414 -36.10 40.68 -26.08
N ALA A 415 -35.30 41.74 -26.03
CA ALA A 415 -35.25 42.62 -24.87
C ALA A 415 -36.52 43.50 -24.85
N THR A 416 -37.33 43.44 -23.78
CA THR A 416 -37.99 44.59 -23.13
C THR A 416 -38.77 44.19 -21.87
N ASN A 417 -38.50 44.94 -20.79
CA ASN A 417 -39.34 45.30 -19.64
C ASN A 417 -39.92 44.26 -18.63
N GLU A 418 -39.56 44.55 -17.37
CA GLU A 418 -40.35 44.56 -16.13
C GLU A 418 -40.80 43.25 -15.43
N ALA A 419 -40.14 43.00 -14.29
CA ALA A 419 -40.67 42.63 -12.96
C ALA A 419 -41.77 41.55 -12.83
N GLN A 420 -41.38 40.34 -12.37
CA GLN A 420 -41.84 39.69 -11.13
C GLN A 420 -41.19 38.30 -10.91
N PRO A 421 -41.05 37.82 -9.66
CA PRO A 421 -40.34 36.59 -9.33
C PRO A 421 -41.27 35.37 -9.34
N ALA A 422 -40.92 34.34 -10.10
CA ALA A 422 -41.51 33.00 -9.98
C ALA A 422 -40.39 32.01 -9.62
N THR A 423 -40.47 31.48 -8.40
CA THR A 423 -39.60 30.45 -7.83
C THR A 423 -39.89 29.08 -8.46
N ASN A 424 -38.91 28.52 -9.19
CA ASN A 424 -38.78 27.09 -9.43
C ASN A 424 -37.48 26.62 -8.75
N PRO A 425 -37.50 25.73 -7.73
CA PRO A 425 -36.28 25.32 -7.02
C PRO A 425 -35.53 24.14 -7.65
N ASP A 426 -36.01 23.54 -8.74
CA ASP A 426 -35.48 22.27 -9.25
C ASP A 426 -34.96 22.39 -10.68
N GLU A 427 -33.85 23.11 -10.88
CA GLU A 427 -32.92 22.91 -11.99
C GLU A 427 -31.71 23.84 -11.80
N ASP A 428 -30.77 23.43 -10.95
CA ASP A 428 -29.39 23.94 -10.98
C ASP A 428 -28.47 22.93 -10.26
N ILE A 429 -28.31 21.74 -10.85
CA ILE A 429 -27.02 21.05 -10.71
C ILE A 429 -26.13 21.68 -11.77
N VAL A 430 -25.62 22.87 -11.44
CA VAL A 430 -24.49 23.45 -12.16
C VAL A 430 -23.36 22.43 -11.96
N VAL A 431 -23.04 21.70 -13.02
CA VAL A 431 -21.81 20.92 -13.06
C VAL A 431 -20.73 21.99 -13.05
N ASP A 432 -20.27 22.35 -11.85
CA ASP A 432 -19.15 23.26 -11.67
C ASP A 432 -18.11 22.84 -12.68
N THR A 433 -17.81 23.77 -13.58
CA THR A 433 -16.89 23.63 -14.70
C THR A 433 -15.64 22.90 -14.20
N LEU A 434 -15.60 21.58 -14.34
CA LEU A 434 -14.46 20.76 -13.97
C LEU A 434 -13.31 21.32 -14.79
N GLU A 435 -12.43 22.07 -14.12
CA GLU A 435 -11.38 22.86 -14.73
C GLU A 435 -10.68 22.07 -15.84
N GLY A 436 -11.07 22.38 -17.07
CA GLY A 436 -10.28 22.14 -18.25
C GLY A 436 -9.23 23.24 -18.32
N GLY A 437 -8.23 23.18 -17.45
CA GLY A 437 -7.03 24.00 -17.56
C GLY A 437 -5.99 23.29 -18.45
N PRO A 438 -5.51 23.92 -19.55
CA PRO A 438 -4.45 23.35 -20.37
C PRO A 438 -3.10 23.64 -19.72
N GLY A 439 -2.52 22.61 -19.13
CA GLY A 439 -1.09 22.55 -18.78
C GLY A 439 -0.67 21.11 -18.94
N ASP A 440 0.38 20.86 -19.72
CA ASP A 440 0.92 19.54 -20.04
C ASP A 440 0.93 18.61 -18.82
N VAL A 441 -0.13 17.82 -18.64
CA VAL A 441 -0.09 16.70 -17.71
C VAL A 441 0.87 15.74 -18.37
N VAL A 442 2.13 15.73 -17.91
CA VAL A 442 3.15 14.78 -18.38
C VAL A 442 2.53 13.39 -18.30
N SER A 443 2.11 12.91 -19.47
CA SER A 443 1.52 11.59 -19.64
C SER A 443 2.67 10.62 -19.48
N LEU A 444 2.56 9.71 -18.51
CA LEU A 444 3.54 8.64 -18.39
C LEU A 444 3.43 7.76 -19.63
N ALA A 445 4.56 7.49 -20.27
CA ALA A 445 4.56 6.56 -21.38
C ALA A 445 4.06 5.18 -20.88
N PRO A 446 3.23 4.46 -21.66
CA PRO A 446 2.75 3.15 -21.25
C PRO A 446 3.92 2.22 -20.87
N GLY A 447 3.85 1.62 -19.67
CA GLY A 447 4.90 0.72 -19.17
C GLY A 447 6.13 1.42 -18.58
N GLN A 448 6.16 2.75 -18.49
CA GLN A 448 7.23 3.46 -17.80
C GLN A 448 7.17 3.20 -16.30
N VAL A 449 8.29 2.83 -15.70
CA VAL A 449 8.49 2.79 -14.24
C VAL A 449 9.37 3.97 -13.82
N LEU A 450 9.05 4.56 -12.68
CA LEU A 450 9.85 5.65 -12.10
C LEU A 450 10.72 5.12 -10.97
N ALA A 451 11.92 5.70 -10.86
CA ALA A 451 12.71 5.64 -9.64
C ALA A 451 11.99 6.39 -8.50
N LEU A 452 12.25 6.01 -7.25
CA LEU A 452 11.57 6.54 -6.08
C LEU A 452 11.69 8.07 -5.96
N ASP A 453 12.89 8.62 -6.17
CA ASP A 453 13.14 10.05 -6.15
C ASP A 453 12.42 10.78 -7.28
N ALA A 454 12.50 10.26 -8.52
CA ALA A 454 11.78 10.82 -9.67
C ALA A 454 10.26 10.81 -9.46
N ALA A 455 9.72 9.76 -8.84
CA ALA A 455 8.30 9.66 -8.52
C ALA A 455 7.86 10.70 -7.49
N ILE A 456 8.67 10.93 -6.44
CA ILE A 456 8.42 11.99 -5.45
C ILE A 456 8.37 13.36 -6.14
N LEU A 457 9.39 13.68 -6.94
CA LEU A 457 9.44 14.95 -7.67
C LEU A 457 8.21 15.13 -8.57
N GLN A 458 7.81 14.09 -9.30
CA GLN A 458 6.65 14.14 -10.18
C GLN A 458 5.32 14.26 -9.42
N SER A 459 5.19 13.61 -8.24
CA SER A 459 4.00 13.78 -7.39
C SER A 459 3.86 15.23 -6.95
N ILE A 460 4.96 15.80 -6.44
CA ILE A 460 4.98 17.17 -5.91
C ILE A 460 4.74 18.18 -7.03
N ASP A 461 5.35 18.00 -8.21
CA ASP A 461 5.19 18.91 -9.33
C ASP A 461 3.73 18.99 -9.85
N ARG A 462 2.93 17.95 -9.60
CA ARG A 462 1.49 17.92 -9.90
C ARG A 462 0.61 18.57 -8.83
N CYS A 463 1.19 19.18 -7.79
CA CYS A 463 0.43 20.00 -6.85
C CYS A 463 -0.19 21.22 -7.57
N PRO A 464 -1.43 21.60 -7.24
CA PRO A 464 -2.16 22.69 -7.92
C PRO A 464 -1.52 24.07 -7.81
N ASN A 465 -0.75 24.34 -6.76
CA ASN A 465 -0.16 25.65 -6.54
C ASN A 465 1.27 25.57 -5.95
N GLU A 466 2.01 26.67 -6.12
CA GLU A 466 3.42 26.79 -5.75
C GLU A 466 3.67 26.74 -4.24
N GLU A 467 2.71 27.20 -3.43
CA GLU A 467 2.80 27.16 -1.98
C GLU A 467 2.76 25.71 -1.48
N LEU A 468 1.84 24.93 -2.01
CA LEU A 468 1.72 23.51 -1.71
C LEU A 468 2.99 22.76 -2.14
N LYS A 469 3.54 23.04 -3.33
CA LYS A 469 4.82 22.48 -3.77
C LYS A 469 5.92 22.72 -2.73
N ARG A 470 6.05 23.94 -2.20
CA ARG A 470 7.03 24.26 -1.15
C ARG A 470 6.78 23.46 0.13
N LYS A 471 5.53 23.35 0.60
CA LYS A 471 5.17 22.54 1.78
C LYS A 471 5.56 21.07 1.58
N MET A 472 5.25 20.49 0.41
CA MET A 472 5.52 19.09 0.10
C MET A 472 7.01 18.79 -0.06
N TYR A 473 7.78 19.70 -0.66
CA TYR A 473 9.24 19.59 -0.69
C TYR A 473 9.87 19.76 0.69
N SER A 474 9.25 20.51 1.61
CA SER A 474 9.76 20.64 2.97
C SER A 474 9.53 19.38 3.80
N ASN A 475 8.37 18.72 3.62
CA ASN A 475 7.92 17.64 4.47
C ASN A 475 7.57 16.39 3.65
N ILE A 476 8.49 15.42 3.62
CA ILE A 476 8.27 14.11 3.00
C ILE A 476 8.12 13.08 4.11
N LEU A 477 6.99 12.37 4.13
CA LEU A 477 6.68 11.33 5.11
C LEU A 477 6.78 9.96 4.44
N ILE A 478 7.77 9.16 4.84
CA ILE A 478 7.91 7.77 4.38
C ILE A 478 7.28 6.83 5.40
N VAL A 479 6.33 6.01 4.95
CA VAL A 479 5.65 4.98 5.74
C VAL A 479 5.68 3.63 5.02
N GLY A 480 5.07 2.62 5.64
CA GLY A 480 4.92 1.30 5.06
C GLY A 480 5.94 0.29 5.58
N GLY A 481 5.57 -0.98 5.55
CA GLY A 481 6.41 -2.06 6.10
C GLY A 481 7.62 -2.44 5.23
N GLY A 482 7.71 -1.91 4.01
CA GLY A 482 8.85 -2.15 3.12
C GLY A 482 10.05 -1.24 3.39
N VAL A 483 9.86 -0.15 4.15
CA VAL A 483 10.92 0.77 4.59
C VAL A 483 11.41 0.37 5.97
N LYS A 484 12.32 -0.60 5.98
CA LYS A 484 13.13 -0.95 7.15
C LYS A 484 14.61 -1.01 6.81
N VAL A 485 15.06 -0.05 6.01
CA VAL A 485 16.46 0.04 5.59
C VAL A 485 17.08 1.27 6.23
N HIS A 486 18.03 1.04 7.13
CA HIS A 486 18.73 2.12 7.82
C HIS A 486 19.51 3.00 6.82
N GLY A 487 19.37 4.33 6.93
CA GLY A 487 20.07 5.31 6.09
C GLY A 487 19.39 5.66 4.75
N LEU A 488 18.27 5.02 4.41
CA LEU A 488 17.51 5.31 3.18
C LEU A 488 17.04 6.78 3.12
N ASN A 489 16.63 7.34 4.25
CA ASN A 489 16.19 8.74 4.39
C ASN A 489 17.30 9.73 4.00
N LEU A 490 18.52 9.54 4.52
CA LEU A 490 19.65 10.42 4.23
C LEU A 490 20.06 10.33 2.75
N TRP A 491 20.07 9.13 2.20
CA TRP A 491 20.34 8.92 0.78
C TRP A 491 19.32 9.63 -0.11
N LEU A 492 18.02 9.46 0.17
CA LEU A 492 16.95 10.13 -0.56
C LEU A 492 17.06 11.66 -0.42
N GLN A 493 17.33 12.16 0.78
CA GLN A 493 17.50 13.59 1.05
C GLN A 493 18.59 14.20 0.17
N ASN A 494 19.76 13.55 0.10
CA ASN A 494 20.87 14.01 -0.75
C ASN A 494 20.51 13.98 -2.24
N ARG A 495 19.81 12.94 -2.70
CA ARG A 495 19.38 12.84 -4.11
C ARG A 495 18.36 13.92 -4.48
N LEU A 496 17.37 14.16 -3.61
CA LEU A 496 16.35 15.18 -3.84
C LEU A 496 16.95 16.58 -3.77
N ALA A 497 17.85 16.86 -2.83
CA ALA A 497 18.49 18.18 -2.70
C ALA A 497 19.24 18.66 -3.96
N LEU A 498 19.68 17.72 -4.81
CA LEU A 498 20.32 18.00 -6.10
C LEU A 498 19.32 18.21 -7.25
N GLN A 499 18.11 17.67 -7.14
CA GLN A 499 17.11 17.66 -8.21
C GLN A 499 15.97 18.66 -7.99
N ILE A 500 15.73 19.09 -6.74
CA ILE A 500 14.70 20.08 -6.40
C ILE A 500 15.03 21.42 -7.09
N PRO A 501 14.08 22.01 -7.84
CA PRO A 501 14.27 23.33 -8.45
C PRO A 501 14.62 24.40 -7.42
N TYR A 502 15.50 25.34 -7.78
CA TYR A 502 15.99 26.39 -6.89
C TYR A 502 14.85 27.20 -6.22
N THR A 503 13.77 27.45 -6.95
CA THR A 503 12.57 28.17 -6.47
C THR A 503 11.87 27.50 -5.30
N TYR A 504 11.99 26.17 -5.16
CA TYR A 504 11.39 25.40 -4.08
C TYR A 504 12.40 24.90 -3.05
N LYS A 505 13.68 25.26 -3.22
CA LYS A 505 14.74 24.81 -2.34
C LYS A 505 14.52 25.43 -0.96
N THR A 506 14.20 24.58 0.01
CA THR A 506 14.07 24.95 1.42
C THR A 506 15.42 24.80 2.12
N GLU A 507 15.65 25.59 3.17
CA GLU A 507 16.80 25.40 4.07
C GLU A 507 16.69 24.08 4.86
N GLN A 508 15.47 23.57 5.04
CA GLN A 508 15.17 22.37 5.83
C GLN A 508 14.28 21.41 5.03
N LEU A 509 14.89 20.52 4.24
CA LEU A 509 14.22 19.35 3.67
C LEU A 509 14.17 18.27 4.76
N GLU A 510 12.98 17.99 5.29
CA GLU A 510 12.76 16.96 6.29
C GLU A 510 12.15 15.69 5.65
N ILE A 511 12.85 14.56 5.83
CA ILE A 511 12.35 13.24 5.43
C ILE A 511 12.11 12.42 6.70
N VAL A 512 10.84 12.33 7.08
CA VAL A 512 10.40 11.62 8.29
C VAL A 512 10.10 10.17 7.94
N THR A 513 10.73 9.22 8.63
CA THR A 513 10.46 7.77 8.44
C THR A 513 9.74 7.16 9.63
N SER A 514 10.09 7.57 10.86
CA SER A 514 9.52 7.04 12.10
C SER A 514 8.94 8.18 12.94
N PRO A 515 7.78 8.74 12.56
CA PRO A 515 7.19 9.84 13.32
C PRO A 515 6.80 9.36 14.72
N LYS A 516 7.24 10.07 15.76
CA LYS A 516 6.91 9.78 17.18
C LYS A 516 7.28 8.34 17.62
N ASP A 517 8.36 7.80 17.08
CA ASP A 517 8.84 6.42 17.34
C ASP A 517 7.80 5.33 17.03
N ILE A 518 6.84 5.63 16.14
CA ILE A 518 5.88 4.66 15.64
C ILE A 518 6.53 3.85 14.53
N ASP A 519 6.37 2.52 14.56
CA ASP A 519 6.74 1.64 13.45
C ASP A 519 6.09 2.17 12.15
N PRO A 520 6.88 2.50 11.10
CA PRO A 520 6.36 3.00 9.82
C PRO A 520 5.26 2.12 9.22
N ALA A 521 5.31 0.81 9.51
CA ALA A 521 4.34 -0.16 9.05
C ALA A 521 2.96 -0.03 9.73
N SER A 522 2.89 0.63 10.90
CA SER A 522 1.69 0.78 11.72
C SER A 522 1.15 2.22 11.76
N THR A 523 1.92 3.21 11.28
CA THR A 523 1.55 4.63 11.25
C THR A 523 0.18 4.88 10.62
N VAL A 524 -0.06 4.29 9.45
CA VAL A 524 -1.31 4.46 8.69
C VAL A 524 -2.52 3.94 9.47
N TRP A 525 -2.40 2.76 10.08
CA TRP A 525 -3.45 2.16 10.92
C TRP A 525 -3.74 3.03 12.15
N LYS A 526 -2.70 3.55 12.82
CA LYS A 526 -2.86 4.45 13.97
C LYS A 526 -3.56 5.74 13.59
N GLY A 527 -3.26 6.31 12.43
CA GLY A 527 -3.93 7.53 11.99
C GLY A 527 -5.41 7.33 11.68
N ALA A 528 -5.80 6.19 11.11
CA ALA A 528 -7.22 5.86 10.96
C ALA A 528 -7.91 5.68 12.31
N ALA A 529 -7.25 5.09 13.30
CA ALA A 529 -7.76 5.01 14.68
C ALA A 529 -7.98 6.41 15.29
N VAL A 530 -7.01 7.32 15.14
CA VAL A 530 -7.12 8.73 15.58
C VAL A 530 -8.26 9.44 14.86
N MET A 531 -8.30 9.35 13.52
CA MET A 531 -9.33 9.99 12.69
C MET A 531 -10.74 9.52 13.08
N SER A 532 -10.91 8.22 13.36
CA SER A 532 -12.20 7.65 13.76
C SER A 532 -12.76 8.20 15.07
N CYS A 533 -11.90 8.80 15.90
CA CYS A 533 -12.25 9.40 17.17
C CYS A 533 -12.45 10.92 17.06
N LEU A 534 -12.29 11.54 15.90
CA LEU A 534 -12.54 12.98 15.77
C LEU A 534 -14.04 13.30 15.84
N GLU A 535 -14.38 14.48 16.33
CA GLU A 535 -15.77 14.97 16.36
C GLU A 535 -16.36 15.04 14.95
N SER A 536 -15.57 15.51 13.97
CA SER A 536 -15.95 15.54 12.56
C SER A 536 -16.21 14.16 11.95
N ALA A 537 -15.69 13.08 12.53
CA ALA A 537 -15.90 11.74 12.00
C ALA A 537 -17.36 11.25 12.17
N ILE A 538 -18.17 11.93 13.00
CA ILE A 538 -19.58 11.58 13.24
C ILE A 538 -20.37 11.58 11.91
N GLU A 539 -20.07 12.49 11.01
CA GLU A 539 -20.76 12.66 9.73
C GLU A 539 -20.36 11.63 8.67
N LEU A 540 -19.26 10.89 8.89
CA LEU A 540 -18.69 9.95 7.91
C LEU A 540 -19.31 8.55 8.00
N TRP A 541 -19.87 8.18 9.15
CA TRP A 541 -20.35 6.84 9.41
C TRP A 541 -21.57 6.49 8.54
N ILE A 542 -21.48 5.37 7.82
CA ILE A 542 -22.56 4.83 6.98
C ILE A 542 -23.06 3.54 7.63
N ASN A 543 -24.37 3.41 7.83
CA ASN A 543 -24.98 2.18 8.34
C ASN A 543 -25.58 1.29 7.24
N GLN A 544 -25.94 0.07 7.61
CA GLN A 544 -26.50 -0.92 6.69
C GLN A 544 -27.82 -0.47 6.04
N SER A 545 -28.68 0.24 6.78
CA SER A 545 -29.97 0.71 6.24
C SER A 545 -29.79 1.81 5.19
N GLU A 546 -28.87 2.73 5.41
CA GLU A 546 -28.48 3.77 4.46
C GLU A 546 -27.84 3.15 3.22
N TRP A 547 -26.93 2.19 3.39
CA TRP A 547 -26.30 1.50 2.28
C TRP A 547 -27.30 0.71 1.43
N ASN A 548 -28.25 0.01 2.06
CA ASN A 548 -29.30 -0.71 1.34
C ASN A 548 -30.25 0.22 0.58
N ARG A 549 -30.50 1.42 1.10
CA ARG A 549 -31.44 2.39 0.52
C ARG A 549 -30.80 3.24 -0.58
N PHE A 550 -29.57 3.71 -0.37
CA PHE A 550 -28.94 4.73 -1.20
C PHE A 550 -27.75 4.21 -2.01
N GLY A 551 -27.17 3.06 -1.64
CA GLY A 551 -26.03 2.47 -2.34
C GLY A 551 -24.88 3.47 -2.52
N LEU A 552 -24.30 3.53 -3.73
CA LEU A 552 -23.17 4.38 -4.07
C LEU A 552 -23.39 5.88 -3.81
N ARG A 553 -24.63 6.35 -3.79
CA ARG A 553 -24.95 7.75 -3.50
C ARG A 553 -24.41 8.20 -2.14
N ILE A 554 -24.51 7.34 -1.12
CA ILE A 554 -24.05 7.72 0.23
C ILE A 554 -22.53 7.90 0.30
N LEU A 555 -21.78 7.22 -0.56
CA LEU A 555 -20.32 7.38 -0.65
C LEU A 555 -19.95 8.74 -1.28
N ARG A 556 -20.74 9.25 -2.22
CA ARG A 556 -20.54 10.62 -2.73
C ARG A 556 -20.78 11.68 -1.67
N GLU A 557 -21.76 11.46 -0.80
CA GLU A 557 -22.19 12.44 0.20
C GLU A 557 -21.33 12.42 1.47
N ARG A 558 -20.82 11.25 1.90
CA ARG A 558 -20.15 11.09 3.20
C ARG A 558 -18.71 10.59 3.17
N ALA A 559 -18.14 10.24 2.02
CA ALA A 559 -16.73 9.86 1.98
C ALA A 559 -15.85 11.07 2.39
N PRO A 560 -14.79 10.88 3.21
CA PRO A 560 -13.88 11.96 3.57
C PRO A 560 -12.91 12.34 2.43
N PHE A 561 -13.28 12.02 1.19
CA PHE A 561 -12.54 12.29 -0.03
C PHE A 561 -13.53 12.42 -1.18
N ILE A 562 -13.11 13.09 -2.24
CA ILE A 562 -13.93 13.23 -3.45
C ILE A 562 -14.09 11.85 -4.10
N TRP A 563 -15.28 11.25 -3.94
CA TRP A 563 -15.66 9.93 -4.47
C TRP A 563 -15.42 9.82 -5.98
#